data_AF-A0A2E0X247-F1
#
_entry.id   AF-A0A2E0X247-F1
#
_cell.length_a   1.000
_cell.length_b   1.000
_cell.length_c   1.000
_cell.angle_alpha   90.00
_cell.angle_beta   90.00
_cell.angle_gamma   90.00
#
_symmetry.space_group_name_H-M   'P 1'
#
loop_
_entity.id
_entity.type
_entity.pdbx_description
1 polymer ?
#
loop_
_entity_poly.entity_id
_entity_poly.type
_entity_poly.pdbx_seq_one_letter_code
_entity_poly.pdbx_strand_id
1 'polypeptide(L)'
;MSALTRLRNVVRSGGISAVAAKAVGVVADWHFDWRYGVDTNRPRQFDGLTIEAGDLQRAGYYEGSRTLALKRVLTPLAAEAARTQGTFVDVGCGKGKVLMAAAAAGFPTVRGIEFARELCELARENWQTFQSRSGVQAECTVIEADAAAYAIQPDEQVFFFFNPLEAGILRAVLDNIAASARATPRPITLVFALASQPYRQMIADHGVFAPVREQRAWGCQFTCYQ
;
A
#
# COMPACT_ATOMS: atom_id res chain seq x y z
N MET A 1 2.44 14.60 -27.44
CA MET A 1 2.63 13.19 -27.86
C MET A 1 1.27 12.52 -27.98
N SER A 2 0.96 11.90 -29.12
CA SER A 2 -0.35 11.26 -29.37
C SER A 2 -0.55 9.99 -28.53
N ALA A 3 -1.77 9.77 -28.04
CA ALA A 3 -2.18 8.57 -27.29
C ALA A 3 -1.88 7.27 -28.06
N LEU A 4 -1.95 7.31 -29.38
CA LEU A 4 -1.63 6.20 -30.27
C LEU A 4 -0.15 5.81 -30.22
N THR A 5 0.75 6.78 -30.08
CA THR A 5 2.21 6.53 -29.99
C THR A 5 2.57 5.88 -28.65
N ARG A 6 1.91 6.28 -27.56
CA ARG A 6 2.03 5.63 -26.24
C ARG A 6 1.50 4.20 -26.27
N LEU A 7 0.32 3.97 -26.86
CA LEU A 7 -0.27 2.64 -26.99
C LEU A 7 0.65 1.72 -27.79
N ARG A 8 1.21 2.20 -28.90
CA ARG A 8 2.12 1.44 -29.75
C ARG A 8 3.43 1.08 -29.05
N ASN A 9 3.98 1.97 -28.23
CA ASN A 9 5.21 1.70 -27.46
C ASN A 9 4.97 0.73 -26.28
N VAL A 10 3.79 0.77 -25.66
CA VAL A 10 3.40 -0.15 -24.58
C VAL A 10 3.10 -1.56 -25.13
N VAL A 11 2.45 -1.65 -26.30
CA VAL A 11 2.23 -2.92 -27.02
C VAL A 11 3.56 -3.54 -27.47
N ARG A 12 4.52 -2.72 -27.93
CA ARG A 12 5.85 -3.18 -28.36
C ARG A 12 6.78 -3.64 -27.22
N SER A 13 6.59 -3.12 -26.01
CA SER A 13 7.48 -3.44 -24.86
C SER A 13 6.92 -4.49 -23.89
N GLY A 14 5.60 -4.68 -23.83
CA GLY A 14 4.95 -5.62 -22.89
C GLY A 14 4.04 -6.68 -23.50
N GLY A 15 3.75 -6.61 -24.81
CA GLY A 15 2.77 -7.48 -25.46
C GLY A 15 1.31 -7.13 -25.16
N ILE A 16 0.39 -7.54 -26.03
CA ILE A 16 -1.06 -7.23 -25.93
C ILE A 16 -1.67 -7.70 -24.60
N SER A 17 -1.19 -8.84 -24.08
CA SER A 17 -1.64 -9.41 -22.81
C SER A 17 -1.33 -8.50 -21.60
N ALA A 18 -0.15 -7.87 -21.57
CA ALA A 18 0.19 -6.93 -20.52
C ALA A 18 -0.67 -5.65 -20.62
N VAL A 19 -0.95 -5.18 -21.83
CA VAL A 19 -1.85 -4.02 -22.04
C VAL A 19 -3.27 -4.33 -21.58
N ALA A 20 -3.79 -5.51 -21.94
CA ALA A 20 -5.11 -5.96 -21.50
C ALA A 20 -5.18 -6.11 -19.97
N ALA A 21 -4.17 -6.71 -19.34
CA ALA A 21 -4.12 -6.83 -17.88
C ALA A 21 -4.08 -5.45 -17.18
N LYS A 22 -3.38 -4.47 -17.76
CA LYS A 22 -3.41 -3.08 -17.27
C LYS A 22 -4.80 -2.46 -17.40
N ALA A 23 -5.46 -2.61 -18.54
CA ALA A 23 -6.80 -2.08 -18.77
C ALA A 23 -7.84 -2.70 -17.82
N VAL A 24 -7.80 -4.02 -17.61
CA VAL A 24 -8.65 -4.72 -16.65
C VAL A 24 -8.41 -4.20 -15.23
N GLY A 25 -7.15 -3.98 -14.84
CA GLY A 25 -6.81 -3.40 -13.54
C GLY A 25 -7.44 -2.02 -13.33
N VAL A 26 -7.31 -1.13 -14.33
CA VAL A 26 -7.92 0.21 -14.28
C VAL A 26 -9.43 0.13 -14.14
N VAL A 27 -10.10 -0.69 -14.98
CA VAL A 27 -11.56 -0.86 -14.90
C VAL A 27 -11.98 -1.41 -13.53
N ALA A 28 -11.23 -2.38 -12.97
CA ALA A 28 -11.51 -2.94 -11.66
C ALA A 28 -11.40 -1.90 -10.54
N ASP A 29 -10.43 -0.97 -10.63
CA ASP A 29 -10.26 0.09 -9.64
C ASP A 29 -11.37 1.14 -9.71
N TRP A 30 -11.79 1.55 -10.92
CA TRP A 30 -12.96 2.43 -11.08
C TRP A 30 -14.24 1.76 -10.63
N HIS A 31 -14.40 0.47 -10.94
CA HIS A 31 -15.51 -0.32 -10.45
C HIS A 31 -15.50 -0.43 -8.92
N PHE A 32 -14.34 -0.55 -8.27
CA PHE A 32 -14.23 -0.56 -6.81
C PHE A 32 -14.77 0.75 -6.20
N ASP A 33 -14.30 1.90 -6.67
CA ASP A 33 -14.77 3.21 -6.21
C ASP A 33 -16.28 3.36 -6.42
N TRP A 34 -16.81 2.96 -7.57
CA TRP A 34 -18.25 2.99 -7.84
C TRP A 34 -19.04 2.04 -6.94
N ARG A 35 -18.59 0.78 -6.82
CA ARG A 35 -19.25 -0.29 -6.06
C ARG A 35 -19.35 0.02 -4.57
N TYR A 36 -18.33 0.68 -4.03
CA TYR A 36 -18.25 1.04 -2.61
C TYR A 36 -18.44 2.52 -2.35
N GLY A 37 -18.73 3.34 -3.37
CA GLY A 37 -18.97 4.78 -3.20
C GLY A 37 -17.82 5.57 -2.62
N VAL A 38 -16.58 5.11 -2.82
CA VAL A 38 -15.38 5.75 -2.26
C VAL A 38 -14.67 6.56 -3.34
N ASP A 39 -13.90 7.56 -2.92
CA ASP A 39 -13.05 8.38 -3.79
C ASP A 39 -11.58 8.04 -3.53
N THR A 40 -11.05 7.05 -4.24
CA THR A 40 -9.65 6.63 -4.10
C THR A 40 -8.84 6.75 -5.37
N ASN A 41 -9.49 6.83 -6.54
CA ASN A 41 -8.82 6.94 -7.84
C ASN A 41 -8.72 8.38 -8.36
N ARG A 42 -9.59 9.30 -7.92
CA ARG A 42 -9.55 10.67 -8.47
C ARG A 42 -8.37 11.43 -7.87
N PRO A 43 -7.46 11.97 -8.69
CA PRO A 43 -6.50 12.95 -8.20
C PRO A 43 -7.28 14.15 -7.66
N ARG A 44 -7.01 14.55 -6.42
CA ARG A 44 -7.42 15.87 -5.93
C ARG A 44 -6.18 16.74 -5.92
N GLN A 45 -6.27 17.90 -6.55
CA GLN A 45 -5.32 18.98 -6.26
C GLN A 45 -5.68 19.45 -4.85
N PHE A 46 -4.77 19.22 -3.93
CA PHE A 46 -4.84 19.82 -2.61
C PHE A 46 -3.97 21.07 -2.69
N ASP A 47 -4.61 22.23 -2.83
CA ASP A 47 -3.91 23.50 -2.70
C ASP A 47 -3.41 23.60 -1.26
N GLY A 48 -2.09 23.57 -1.07
CA GLY A 48 -1.48 23.69 0.26
C GLY A 48 -1.04 22.40 0.93
N LEU A 49 -0.84 21.28 0.19
CA LEU A 49 -0.10 20.15 0.75
C LEU A 49 1.23 20.65 1.34
N THR A 50 1.57 20.17 2.53
CA THR A 50 2.89 20.33 3.15
C THR A 50 3.94 19.47 2.43
N ILE A 51 3.87 19.43 1.10
CA ILE A 51 4.69 18.60 0.21
C ILE A 51 5.34 19.57 -0.78
N GLU A 52 6.66 19.65 -0.74
CA GLU A 52 7.41 20.46 -1.69
C GLU A 52 7.21 19.94 -3.12
N ALA A 53 7.16 20.87 -4.09
CA ALA A 53 6.85 20.59 -5.50
C ALA A 53 7.79 19.55 -6.17
N GLY A 54 8.92 19.21 -5.55
CA GLY A 54 9.86 18.18 -6.00
C GLY A 54 9.34 16.74 -5.87
N ASP A 55 8.50 16.46 -4.88
CA ASP A 55 7.98 15.10 -4.64
C ASP A 55 6.87 14.71 -5.63
N LEU A 56 6.16 15.70 -6.19
CA LEU A 56 5.14 15.51 -7.21
C LEU A 56 5.71 15.01 -8.56
N GLN A 57 6.96 15.36 -8.90
CA GLN A 57 7.61 14.84 -10.11
C GLN A 57 8.08 13.39 -9.97
N ARG A 58 8.46 12.95 -8.76
CA ARG A 58 8.74 11.53 -8.45
C ARG A 58 7.47 10.70 -8.33
N ALA A 59 6.36 11.31 -7.91
CA ALA A 59 5.01 10.73 -7.94
C ALA A 59 4.38 10.68 -9.35
N GLY A 60 5.13 11.04 -10.40
CA GLY A 60 4.68 10.99 -11.79
C GLY A 60 4.22 9.58 -12.18
N TYR A 61 2.89 9.43 -12.36
CA TYR A 61 2.14 8.18 -12.58
C TYR A 61 1.70 7.43 -11.32
N TYR A 62 0.99 8.13 -10.44
CA TYR A 62 0.18 7.54 -9.37
C TYR A 62 -1.00 6.71 -9.94
N GLU A 63 -0.74 5.50 -10.41
CA GLU A 63 -1.78 4.46 -10.52
C GLU A 63 -1.89 3.82 -9.14
N GLY A 64 -2.90 4.19 -8.33
CA GLY A 64 -3.07 3.58 -7.01
C GLY A 64 -3.05 2.05 -7.08
N SER A 65 -2.64 1.38 -5.99
CA SER A 65 -2.54 -0.08 -5.93
C SER A 65 -3.76 -0.78 -6.55
N ARG A 66 -3.51 -1.60 -7.58
CA ARG A 66 -4.57 -2.30 -8.30
C ARG A 66 -5.26 -3.29 -7.39
N THR A 67 -6.56 -3.14 -7.23
CA THR A 67 -7.38 -3.91 -6.28
C THR A 67 -7.24 -5.42 -6.47
N LEU A 68 -7.16 -5.88 -7.73
CA LEU A 68 -6.97 -7.31 -8.05
C LEU A 68 -5.57 -7.82 -7.69
N ALA A 69 -4.55 -6.98 -7.82
CA ALA A 69 -3.17 -7.30 -7.45
C ALA A 69 -3.04 -7.40 -5.93
N LEU A 70 -3.61 -6.43 -5.21
CA LEU A 70 -3.70 -6.44 -3.75
C LEU A 70 -4.41 -7.69 -3.24
N LYS A 71 -5.59 -8.02 -3.77
CA LYS A 71 -6.32 -9.24 -3.37
C LYS A 71 -5.43 -10.49 -3.47
N ARG A 72 -4.65 -10.62 -4.55
CA ARG A 72 -3.78 -11.79 -4.79
C ARG A 72 -2.67 -11.92 -3.74
N VAL A 73 -2.05 -10.81 -3.33
CA VAL A 73 -0.93 -10.82 -2.37
C VAL A 73 -1.41 -10.81 -0.92
N LEU A 74 -2.52 -10.13 -0.62
CA LEU A 74 -3.03 -9.93 0.73
C LEU A 74 -3.83 -11.12 1.27
N THR A 75 -4.61 -11.83 0.45
CA THR A 75 -5.42 -12.97 0.94
C THR A 75 -4.62 -14.04 1.71
N PRO A 76 -3.46 -14.54 1.24
CA PRO A 76 -2.69 -15.51 2.01
C PRO A 76 -2.12 -14.91 3.31
N LEU A 77 -1.75 -13.62 3.32
CA LEU A 77 -1.24 -12.93 4.51
C LEU A 77 -2.35 -12.69 5.54
N ALA A 78 -3.56 -12.35 5.07
CA ALA A 78 -4.74 -12.18 5.91
C ALA A 78 -5.12 -13.48 6.62
N ALA A 79 -5.03 -14.62 5.93
CA ALA A 79 -5.29 -15.92 6.52
C ALA A 79 -4.29 -16.28 7.63
N GLU A 80 -3.04 -15.83 7.51
CA GLU A 80 -2.03 -16.00 8.56
C GLU A 80 -2.27 -15.05 9.74
N ALA A 81 -2.48 -13.77 9.46
CA ALA A 81 -2.76 -12.76 10.49
C ALA A 81 -4.05 -13.04 11.27
N ALA A 82 -5.08 -13.59 10.64
CA ALA A 82 -6.31 -13.98 11.33
C ALA A 82 -6.07 -15.03 12.45
N ARG A 83 -5.06 -15.91 12.29
CA ARG A 83 -4.71 -16.91 13.32
C ARG A 83 -4.01 -16.28 14.52
N THR A 84 -3.27 -15.19 14.31
CA THR A 84 -2.52 -14.48 15.35
C THR A 84 -3.20 -13.20 15.82
N GLN A 85 -4.39 -12.90 15.31
CA GLN A 85 -5.08 -11.61 15.47
C GLN A 85 -4.15 -10.42 15.12
N GLY A 86 -3.35 -10.60 14.07
CA GLY A 86 -2.37 -9.62 13.63
C GLY A 86 -2.97 -8.44 12.87
N THR A 87 -2.44 -7.27 13.17
CA THR A 87 -2.83 -6.02 12.51
C THR A 87 -2.02 -5.81 11.23
N PHE A 88 -2.73 -5.44 10.16
CA PHE A 88 -2.16 -4.93 8.92
C PHE A 88 -1.94 -3.43 9.02
N VAL A 89 -0.77 -2.95 8.59
CA VAL A 89 -0.38 -1.54 8.62
C VAL A 89 -0.06 -1.09 7.20
N ASP A 90 -0.76 -0.07 6.72
CA ASP A 90 -0.47 0.63 5.46
C ASP A 90 0.35 1.90 5.75
N VAL A 91 1.63 1.89 5.40
CA VAL A 91 2.54 3.01 5.66
C VAL A 91 2.48 3.98 4.48
N GLY A 92 1.92 5.16 4.72
CA GLY A 92 1.54 6.11 3.67
C GLY A 92 0.20 5.74 3.06
N CYS A 93 -0.84 5.62 3.88
CA CYS A 93 -2.12 5.03 3.44
C CYS A 93 -2.92 5.90 2.47
N GLY A 94 -2.55 7.18 2.31
CA GLY A 94 -3.24 8.13 1.46
C GLY A 94 -4.74 8.12 1.74
N LYS A 95 -5.56 7.93 0.69
CA LYS A 95 -7.04 7.89 0.80
C LYS A 95 -7.61 6.54 1.27
N GLY A 96 -6.78 5.59 1.71
CA GLY A 96 -7.21 4.35 2.36
C GLY A 96 -7.56 3.18 1.44
N LYS A 97 -7.19 3.20 0.15
CA LYS A 97 -7.49 2.09 -0.80
C LYS A 97 -6.95 0.74 -0.30
N VAL A 98 -5.71 0.71 0.17
CA VAL A 98 -5.08 -0.55 0.60
C VAL A 98 -5.68 -1.03 1.92
N LEU A 99 -6.05 -0.13 2.84
CA LEU A 99 -6.79 -0.48 4.06
C LEU A 99 -8.09 -1.23 3.74
N MET A 100 -8.88 -0.69 2.81
CA MET A 100 -10.13 -1.33 2.38
C MET A 100 -9.87 -2.68 1.69
N ALA A 101 -8.83 -2.78 0.87
CA ALA A 101 -8.44 -4.03 0.21
C ALA A 101 -7.94 -5.08 1.21
N ALA A 102 -7.20 -4.68 2.24
CA ALA A 102 -6.73 -5.56 3.31
C ALA A 102 -7.91 -6.06 4.16
N ALA A 103 -8.81 -5.17 4.58
CA ALA A 103 -10.03 -5.56 5.27
C ALA A 103 -10.88 -6.54 4.43
N ALA A 104 -11.07 -6.27 3.14
CA ALA A 104 -11.76 -7.17 2.22
C ALA A 104 -11.03 -8.51 2.01
N ALA A 105 -9.72 -8.55 2.19
CA ALA A 105 -8.92 -9.77 2.12
C ALA A 105 -9.04 -10.64 3.38
N GLY A 106 -9.56 -10.09 4.49
CA GLY A 106 -9.85 -10.81 5.72
C GLY A 106 -8.96 -10.44 6.91
N PHE A 107 -8.21 -9.34 6.86
CA PHE A 107 -7.51 -8.85 8.05
C PHE A 107 -8.52 -8.38 9.11
N PRO A 108 -8.39 -8.80 10.38
CA PRO A 108 -9.31 -8.40 11.44
C PRO A 108 -9.16 -6.93 11.84
N THR A 109 -7.93 -6.42 11.76
CA THR A 109 -7.58 -5.04 12.11
C THR A 109 -6.65 -4.47 11.05
N VAL A 110 -6.96 -3.26 10.60
CA VAL A 110 -6.15 -2.50 9.65
C VAL A 110 -5.81 -1.11 10.24
N ARG A 111 -4.58 -0.65 10.05
CA ARG A 111 -4.13 0.68 10.48
C ARG A 111 -3.45 1.39 9.32
N GLY A 112 -3.80 2.65 9.10
CA GLY A 112 -3.16 3.50 8.10
C GLY A 112 -2.36 4.60 8.78
N ILE A 113 -1.09 4.73 8.43
CA ILE A 113 -0.24 5.85 8.86
C ILE A 113 -0.15 6.81 7.69
N GLU A 114 -0.52 8.07 7.90
CA GLU A 114 -0.46 9.12 6.89
C GLU A 114 -0.13 10.44 7.57
N PHE A 115 0.72 11.27 6.95
CA PHE A 115 1.15 12.53 7.56
C PHE A 115 0.23 13.68 7.16
N ALA A 116 -0.36 13.63 5.97
CA ALA A 116 -1.22 14.69 5.46
C ALA A 116 -2.63 14.56 6.06
N ARG A 117 -2.99 15.51 6.92
CA ARG A 117 -4.29 15.57 7.60
C ARG A 117 -5.48 15.42 6.65
N GLU A 118 -5.45 16.10 5.50
CA GLU A 118 -6.52 16.07 4.51
C GLU A 118 -6.68 14.66 3.91
N LEU A 119 -5.58 13.92 3.74
CA LEU A 119 -5.63 12.53 3.29
C LEU A 119 -6.14 11.62 4.42
N CYS A 120 -5.76 11.87 5.67
CA CYS A 120 -6.31 11.14 6.82
C CYS A 120 -7.82 11.31 6.92
N GLU A 121 -8.33 12.53 6.80
CA GLU A 121 -9.77 12.83 6.82
C GLU A 121 -10.50 12.09 5.69
N LEU A 122 -10.00 12.18 4.46
CA LEU A 122 -10.56 11.44 3.32
C LEU A 122 -10.50 9.92 3.48
N ALA A 123 -9.42 9.38 4.07
CA ALA A 123 -9.30 7.96 4.34
C ALA A 123 -10.35 7.49 5.34
N ARG A 124 -10.64 8.27 6.38
CA ARG A 124 -11.69 7.99 7.37
C ARG A 124 -13.08 8.02 6.71
N GLU A 125 -13.36 9.03 5.88
CA GLU A 125 -14.63 9.13 5.13
C GLU A 125 -14.83 7.95 4.16
N ASN A 126 -13.79 7.62 3.41
CA ASN A 126 -13.79 6.48 2.50
C ASN A 126 -14.00 5.17 3.26
N TRP A 127 -13.33 5.00 4.41
CA TRP A 127 -13.48 3.82 5.25
C TRP A 127 -14.92 3.65 5.74
N GLN A 128 -15.54 4.70 6.28
CA GLN A 128 -16.94 4.65 6.76
C GLN A 128 -17.90 4.26 5.63
N THR A 129 -17.73 4.86 4.45
CA THR A 129 -18.56 4.55 3.28
C THR A 129 -18.35 3.10 2.81
N PHE A 130 -17.10 2.65 2.77
CA PHE A 130 -16.76 1.28 2.41
C PHE A 130 -17.32 0.27 3.40
N GLN A 131 -17.16 0.49 4.70
CA GLN A 131 -17.63 -0.41 5.75
C GLN A 131 -19.14 -0.62 5.66
N SER A 132 -19.91 0.47 5.52
CA SER A 132 -21.37 0.40 5.38
C SER A 132 -21.84 -0.36 4.13
N ARG A 133 -21.10 -0.29 3.01
CA ARG A 133 -21.49 -0.89 1.73
C ARG A 133 -20.92 -2.28 1.46
N SER A 134 -19.86 -2.67 2.16
CA SER A 134 -19.20 -3.96 2.00
C SER A 134 -19.61 -4.97 3.05
N GLY A 135 -20.01 -4.51 4.24
CA GLY A 135 -20.33 -5.37 5.38
C GLY A 135 -19.12 -5.98 6.07
N VAL A 136 -17.88 -5.57 5.73
CA VAL A 136 -16.70 -6.02 6.48
C VAL A 136 -16.76 -5.54 7.92
N GLN A 137 -16.35 -6.43 8.83
CA GLN A 137 -16.36 -6.21 10.27
C GLN A 137 -14.97 -5.85 10.83
N ALA A 138 -13.99 -5.62 9.95
CA ALA A 138 -12.64 -5.28 10.37
C ALA A 138 -12.61 -3.94 11.12
N GLU A 139 -11.76 -3.85 12.13
CA GLU A 139 -11.45 -2.58 12.79
C GLU A 139 -10.47 -1.78 11.92
N CYS A 140 -10.70 -0.47 11.78
CA CYS A 140 -9.80 0.41 11.05
C CYS A 140 -9.47 1.64 11.87
N THR A 141 -8.18 1.98 11.93
CA THR A 141 -7.71 3.24 12.50
C THR A 141 -6.83 3.97 11.50
N VAL A 142 -7.12 5.24 11.25
CA VAL A 142 -6.27 6.13 10.44
C VAL A 142 -5.55 7.09 11.39
N ILE A 143 -4.23 7.01 11.39
CA ILE A 143 -3.31 7.69 12.30
C ILE A 143 -2.62 8.80 11.52
N GLU A 144 -2.86 10.04 11.96
CA GLU A 144 -2.17 11.22 11.44
C GLU A 144 -0.80 11.32 12.12
N ALA A 145 0.24 10.86 11.45
CA ALA A 145 1.59 10.81 12.01
C ALA A 145 2.68 10.74 10.93
N ASP A 146 3.87 11.24 11.28
CA ASP A 146 5.09 10.91 10.55
C ASP A 146 5.44 9.43 10.80
N ALA A 147 5.55 8.67 9.72
CA ALA A 147 5.91 7.25 9.78
C ALA A 147 7.29 7.03 10.43
N ALA A 148 8.26 7.93 10.25
CA ALA A 148 9.58 7.82 10.88
C ALA A 148 9.52 7.96 12.41
N ALA A 149 8.50 8.65 12.93
CA ALA A 149 8.30 8.86 14.37
C ALA A 149 7.23 7.93 14.97
N TYR A 150 6.58 7.08 14.16
CA TYR A 150 5.51 6.23 14.63
C TYR A 150 6.00 5.10 15.54
N ALA A 151 5.39 4.98 16.71
CA ALA A 151 5.66 3.89 17.66
C ALA A 151 4.88 2.63 17.25
N ILE A 152 5.60 1.62 16.75
CA ILE A 152 5.03 0.36 16.25
C ILE A 152 4.40 -0.44 17.39
N GLN A 153 3.11 -0.77 17.24
CA GLN A 153 2.31 -1.43 18.26
C GLN A 153 2.60 -2.94 18.34
N PRO A 154 2.45 -3.58 19.52
CA PRO A 154 2.79 -5.00 19.71
C PRO A 154 1.98 -6.00 18.88
N ASP A 155 0.84 -5.60 18.32
CA ASP A 155 -0.05 -6.43 17.51
C ASP A 155 0.17 -6.25 16.00
N GLU A 156 0.97 -5.27 15.58
CA GLU A 156 1.25 -4.97 14.18
C GLU A 156 2.25 -5.97 13.60
N GLN A 157 1.82 -6.72 12.58
CA GLN A 157 2.56 -7.86 12.03
C GLN A 157 2.83 -7.74 10.53
N VAL A 158 1.94 -7.09 9.76
CA VAL A 158 2.09 -6.97 8.31
C VAL A 158 2.18 -5.52 7.92
N PHE A 159 3.32 -5.07 7.38
CA PHE A 159 3.56 -3.69 6.99
C PHE A 159 3.60 -3.59 5.47
N PHE A 160 2.73 -2.78 4.89
CA PHE A 160 2.64 -2.56 3.45
C PHE A 160 3.20 -1.20 3.07
N PHE A 161 3.97 -1.20 1.97
CA PHE A 161 4.60 -0.03 1.39
C PHE A 161 4.27 0.01 -0.11
N PHE A 162 3.45 0.97 -0.53
CA PHE A 162 3.09 1.10 -1.94
C PHE A 162 4.28 1.60 -2.78
N ASN A 163 4.86 2.72 -2.36
CA ASN A 163 6.14 3.23 -2.83
C ASN A 163 7.01 3.45 -1.58
N PRO A 164 8.29 3.06 -1.58
CA PRO A 164 9.10 3.24 -0.40
C PRO A 164 9.31 4.74 -0.18
N LEU A 165 9.31 5.14 1.09
CA LEU A 165 9.47 6.52 1.51
C LEU A 165 10.83 7.06 1.05
N GLU A 166 11.08 8.35 1.28
CA GLU A 166 12.45 8.87 1.22
C GLU A 166 13.39 7.95 2.04
N ALA A 167 14.61 7.75 1.55
CA ALA A 167 15.54 6.76 2.07
C ALA A 167 15.77 6.85 3.59
N GLY A 168 15.86 8.07 4.13
CA GLY A 168 15.97 8.32 5.57
C GLY A 168 14.73 7.91 6.33
N ILE A 169 13.54 8.27 5.84
CA ILE A 169 12.26 7.88 6.45
C ILE A 169 12.10 6.35 6.44
N LEU A 170 12.38 5.68 5.32
CA LEU A 170 12.27 4.22 5.25
C LEU A 170 13.20 3.54 6.26
N ARG A 171 14.45 4.01 6.37
CA ARG A 171 15.41 3.46 7.35
C ARG A 171 14.87 3.59 8.77
N ALA A 172 14.38 4.76 9.15
CA ALA A 172 13.79 4.98 10.47
C ALA A 172 12.59 4.05 10.74
N VAL A 173 11.72 3.85 9.74
CA VAL A 173 10.60 2.91 9.85
C VAL A 173 11.09 1.46 10.06
N LEU A 174 12.09 1.01 9.29
CA LEU A 174 12.67 -0.33 9.45
C LEU A 174 13.30 -0.51 10.85
N ASP A 175 14.01 0.50 11.33
CA ASP A 175 14.61 0.51 12.67
C ASP A 175 13.53 0.40 13.76
N ASN A 176 12.43 1.16 13.62
CA ASN A 176 11.30 1.13 14.56
C ASN A 176 10.58 -0.23 14.57
N ILE A 177 10.36 -0.83 13.40
CA ILE A 177 9.76 -2.17 13.29
C ILE A 177 10.66 -3.21 13.95
N ALA A 178 11.96 -3.18 13.64
CA ALA A 178 12.94 -4.10 14.22
C ALA A 178 13.07 -3.93 15.74
N ALA A 179 13.05 -2.70 16.24
CA ALA A 179 13.04 -2.42 17.67
C ALA A 179 11.78 -2.96 18.36
N SER A 180 10.61 -2.77 17.75
CA SER A 180 9.34 -3.30 18.27
C SER A 180 9.31 -4.83 18.26
N ALA A 181 9.89 -5.48 17.24
CA ALA A 181 10.01 -6.94 17.19
C ALA A 181 10.99 -7.49 18.24
N ARG A 182 12.06 -6.75 18.58
CA ARG A 182 12.96 -7.12 19.70
C ARG A 182 12.29 -6.96 21.06
N ALA A 183 11.51 -5.89 21.24
CA ALA A 183 10.80 -5.63 22.49
C ALA A 183 9.65 -6.62 22.72
N THR A 184 8.90 -6.93 21.67
CA THR A 184 7.79 -7.90 21.69
C THR A 184 7.91 -8.85 20.50
N PRO A 185 8.60 -10.01 20.69
CA PRO A 185 8.82 -10.99 19.63
C PRO A 185 7.53 -11.51 19.00
N ARG A 186 7.41 -11.34 17.67
CA ARG A 186 6.28 -11.80 16.85
C ARG A 186 6.68 -11.91 15.38
N PRO A 187 5.92 -12.65 14.55
CA PRO A 187 6.13 -12.65 13.11
C PRO A 187 5.95 -11.24 12.53
N ILE A 188 6.91 -10.81 11.72
CA ILE A 188 6.84 -9.55 10.98
C ILE A 188 6.93 -9.88 9.50
N THR A 189 6.04 -9.29 8.69
CA THR A 189 6.11 -9.38 7.24
C THR A 189 6.07 -7.97 6.64
N LEU A 190 7.10 -7.62 5.87
CA LEU A 190 7.11 -6.40 5.08
C LEU A 190 6.67 -6.72 3.65
N VAL A 191 5.79 -5.91 3.08
CA VAL A 191 5.27 -6.07 1.71
C VAL A 191 5.52 -4.80 0.92
N PHE A 192 6.41 -4.85 -0.06
CA PHE A 192 6.70 -3.73 -0.95
C PHE A 192 6.07 -3.95 -2.32
N ALA A 193 5.21 -3.03 -2.76
CA ALA A 193 4.58 -3.06 -4.09
C ALA A 193 5.46 -2.45 -5.19
N LEU A 194 6.45 -1.63 -4.82
CA LEU A 194 7.50 -1.12 -5.69
C LEU A 194 8.80 -1.14 -4.89
N ALA A 195 9.73 -2.03 -5.24
CA ALA A 195 11.05 -2.04 -4.62
C ALA A 195 12.10 -1.93 -5.74
N SER A 196 12.49 -0.69 -6.05
CA SER A 196 13.64 -0.44 -6.91
C SER A 196 14.92 -0.99 -6.25
N GLN A 197 15.97 -1.24 -7.04
CA GLN A 197 17.20 -1.84 -6.52
C GLN A 197 17.82 -1.10 -5.31
N PRO A 198 17.83 0.25 -5.24
CA PRO A 198 18.32 0.97 -4.07
C PRO A 198 17.60 0.59 -2.76
N TYR A 199 16.28 0.42 -2.80
CA TYR A 199 15.52 0.04 -1.61
C TYR A 199 15.74 -1.42 -1.22
N ARG A 200 15.88 -2.32 -2.20
CA ARG A 200 16.26 -3.72 -1.94
C ARG A 200 17.61 -3.82 -1.24
N GLN A 201 18.59 -3.06 -1.72
CA GLN A 201 19.92 -3.00 -1.10
C GLN A 201 19.84 -2.43 0.32
N MET A 202 19.07 -1.36 0.55
CA MET A 202 18.88 -0.79 1.87
C MET A 202 18.30 -1.77 2.89
N ILE A 203 17.28 -2.55 2.49
CA ILE A 203 16.67 -3.57 3.35
C ILE A 203 17.69 -4.67 3.65
N ALA A 204 18.46 -5.10 2.64
CA ALA A 204 19.53 -6.09 2.83
C ALA A 204 20.63 -5.57 3.77
N ASP A 205 21.07 -4.32 3.61
CA ASP A 205 22.09 -3.68 4.45
C ASP A 205 21.62 -3.48 5.90
N HIS A 206 20.31 -3.31 6.12
CA HIS A 206 19.73 -3.27 7.46
C HIS A 206 19.85 -4.63 8.18
N GLY A 207 19.88 -5.74 7.45
CA GLY A 207 20.27 -7.07 7.96
C GLY A 207 19.24 -7.81 8.82
N VAL A 208 18.14 -7.17 9.21
CA VAL A 208 17.06 -7.81 10.00
C VAL A 208 16.05 -8.56 9.14
N PHE A 209 15.77 -8.08 7.93
CA PHE A 209 14.69 -8.62 7.07
C PHE A 209 15.28 -9.22 5.80
N ALA A 210 14.93 -10.47 5.51
CA ALA A 210 15.37 -11.18 4.31
C ALA A 210 14.21 -11.37 3.32
N PRO A 211 14.45 -11.31 2.00
CA PRO A 211 13.41 -11.55 1.02
C PRO A 211 12.97 -13.02 1.07
N VAL A 212 11.68 -13.25 1.28
CA VAL A 212 11.11 -14.61 1.36
C VAL A 212 10.23 -14.96 0.17
N ARG A 213 9.67 -13.95 -0.52
CA ARG A 213 8.76 -14.18 -1.65
C ARG A 213 8.72 -13.00 -2.61
N GLU A 214 8.82 -13.30 -3.90
CA GLU A 214 8.48 -12.35 -4.96
C GLU A 214 7.24 -12.83 -5.71
N GLN A 215 6.30 -11.93 -5.97
CA GLN A 215 5.06 -12.26 -6.64
C GLN A 215 4.70 -11.18 -7.67
N ARG A 216 4.33 -11.60 -8.88
CA ARG A 216 3.74 -10.71 -9.88
C ARG A 216 2.24 -10.97 -9.98
N ALA A 217 1.44 -9.92 -9.90
CA ALA A 217 -0.02 -10.00 -10.03
C ALA A 217 -0.53 -8.80 -10.80
N TRP A 218 -1.25 -9.04 -11.90
CA TRP A 218 -1.90 -8.01 -12.71
C TRP A 218 -0.98 -6.85 -13.14
N GLY A 219 0.29 -7.16 -13.43
CA GLY A 219 1.29 -6.16 -13.83
C GLY A 219 1.97 -5.41 -12.68
N CYS A 220 1.63 -5.71 -11.42
CA CYS A 220 2.33 -5.25 -10.23
C CYS A 220 3.31 -6.33 -9.75
N GLN A 221 4.40 -5.93 -9.10
CA GLN A 221 5.37 -6.84 -8.48
C GLN A 221 5.42 -6.54 -6.98
N PHE A 222 5.23 -7.56 -6.16
CA PHE A 222 5.34 -7.46 -4.71
C PHE A 222 6.55 -8.25 -4.23
N THR A 223 7.29 -7.68 -3.29
CA THR A 223 8.38 -8.37 -2.59
C THR A 223 8.02 -8.44 -1.11
N CYS A 224 7.98 -9.65 -0.57
CA CYS A 224 7.75 -9.90 0.86
C CYS A 224 9.08 -10.17 1.56
N TYR A 225 9.27 -9.58 2.74
CA TYR A 225 10.42 -9.80 3.60
C TYR A 225 9.96 -10.26 4.99
N GLN A 226 10.75 -11.09 5.66
CA GLN A 226 10.55 -11.56 7.03
C GLN A 226 11.88 -11.58 7.79
#